data_AF-A0A7I4E8K5-F1
#
_entry.id   AF-A0A7I4E8K5-F1
#
_cell.length_a   1.000
_cell.length_b   1.000
_cell.length_c   1.000
_cell.angle_alpha   90.00
_cell.angle_beta   90.00
_cell.angle_gamma   90.00
#
_symmetry.space_group_name_H-M   'P 1'
#
loop_
_entity.id
_entity.type
_entity.pdbx_description
1 polymer ?
#
loop_
_entity_poly.entity_id
_entity_poly.type
_entity_poly.pdbx_seq_one_letter_code
_entity_poly.pdbx_strand_id
1 'polypeptide(L)'
;MAAAAGSAGVVCWSRAEKQHAPVRGGGTSVTSSTSGSGHASLKGSFDRLQGNRLLPQALTMPSLFRAKRNGRRTPGNAVTNFGKSEFHREISGSTRATTQVAEATTAGLRETIEDRAIIDGHSHSFEGIQSEEELMQVIEKEVESGRLPKRAGAGMVELYRNYRDAVVSSGVENAMDIVVKVMSTVLDRILLQFEEPFTFGSHHKRMVEPYDYYTFGQNYVRPLLDFRNSYLGNLKIFDQIEKNLKEGHNVIFLSNHQTEADPAVMALLLEHSHPYLAENLTYVAGDRVVLDPFCKPFSMGRNLLCVYSKKHIHDVPDLAEMKIKANAKTLRQMTILLRHILTRLLWRI
;
A
#
# COMPACT_ATOMS: atom_id res chain seq x y z
N MET A 1 29.01 -0.23 -40.07
CA MET A 1 27.75 0.52 -39.87
C MET A 1 26.60 -0.29 -40.42
N ALA A 2 25.74 -0.85 -39.56
CA ALA A 2 24.42 -1.35 -39.93
C ALA A 2 23.56 -1.32 -38.66
N ALA A 3 22.54 -0.47 -38.65
CA ALA A 3 21.60 -0.32 -37.56
C ALA A 3 20.57 -1.46 -37.63
N ALA A 4 20.54 -2.34 -36.61
CA ALA A 4 19.47 -3.30 -36.43
C ALA A 4 18.30 -2.59 -35.73
N ALA A 5 17.20 -2.40 -36.45
CA ALA A 5 15.94 -1.95 -35.88
C ALA A 5 15.37 -3.07 -34.99
N GLY A 6 15.43 -2.88 -33.67
CA GLY A 6 14.78 -3.77 -32.72
C GLY A 6 13.26 -3.66 -32.81
N SER A 7 12.61 -4.74 -33.23
CA SER A 7 11.15 -4.86 -33.24
C SER A 7 10.62 -4.90 -31.81
N ALA A 8 9.71 -3.98 -31.47
CA ALA A 8 8.97 -4.03 -30.22
C ALA A 8 7.99 -5.22 -30.25
N GLY A 9 8.33 -6.30 -29.56
CA GLY A 9 7.40 -7.39 -29.31
C GLY A 9 6.34 -6.96 -28.30
N VAL A 10 5.12 -6.66 -28.76
CA VAL A 10 3.96 -6.43 -27.90
C VAL A 10 3.34 -7.79 -27.58
N VAL A 11 3.55 -8.30 -26.37
CA VAL A 11 2.81 -9.47 -25.87
C VAL A 11 1.57 -8.96 -25.16
N CYS A 12 0.42 -9.12 -25.80
CA CYS A 12 -0.88 -8.77 -25.24
C CYS A 12 -1.48 -10.01 -24.59
N TRP A 13 -1.93 -9.92 -23.34
CA TRP A 13 -2.63 -11.02 -22.68
C TRP A 13 -4.12 -10.69 -22.54
N SER A 14 -4.97 -11.52 -23.14
CA SER A 14 -6.39 -11.58 -22.86
C SER A 14 -6.72 -12.90 -22.17
N ARG A 15 -7.80 -12.85 -21.40
CA ARG A 15 -8.37 -13.90 -20.55
C ARG A 15 -8.42 -15.27 -21.26
N ALA A 16 -8.03 -16.33 -20.56
CA ALA A 16 -8.25 -17.71 -20.99
C ALA A 16 -9.77 -17.96 -21.15
N GLU A 17 -10.23 -18.07 -22.39
CA GLU A 17 -11.58 -18.55 -22.70
C GLU A 17 -11.60 -20.08 -22.66
N LYS A 18 -12.56 -20.62 -21.90
CA LYS A 18 -12.91 -22.04 -21.95
C LYS A 18 -13.42 -22.35 -23.35
N GLN A 19 -12.83 -23.34 -24.00
CA GLN A 19 -13.26 -23.85 -25.29
C GLN A 19 -14.70 -24.40 -25.19
N HIS A 20 -15.62 -23.84 -25.96
CA HIS A 20 -16.89 -24.49 -26.34
C HIS A 20 -17.09 -24.37 -27.85
N ALA A 21 -17.59 -25.47 -28.44
CA ALA A 21 -17.77 -25.73 -29.87
C ALA A 21 -18.83 -24.81 -30.53
N PRO A 22 -18.89 -24.75 -31.89
CA PRO A 22 -19.42 -23.61 -32.62
C PRO A 22 -20.94 -23.67 -32.86
N VAL A 23 -21.59 -22.51 -32.88
CA VAL A 23 -22.93 -22.32 -33.46
C VAL A 23 -22.91 -21.16 -34.44
N ARG A 24 -23.47 -21.41 -35.63
CA ARG A 24 -23.57 -20.53 -36.79
C ARG A 24 -24.52 -19.35 -36.57
N GLY A 25 -24.22 -18.23 -37.24
CA GLY A 25 -25.20 -17.51 -38.06
C GLY A 25 -25.42 -16.02 -37.76
N GLY A 26 -25.34 -15.21 -38.83
CA GLY A 26 -26.09 -13.95 -38.95
C GLY A 26 -25.25 -12.67 -38.89
N GLY A 27 -24.84 -12.15 -40.04
CA GLY A 27 -24.27 -10.80 -40.15
C GLY A 27 -25.35 -9.72 -40.23
N THR A 28 -24.92 -8.47 -40.05
CA THR A 28 -25.24 -7.32 -40.92
C THR A 28 -24.41 -6.12 -40.47
N SER A 29 -23.79 -5.48 -41.46
CA SER A 29 -23.16 -4.15 -41.44
C SER A 29 -24.13 -3.03 -41.05
N VAL A 30 -23.62 -1.88 -40.58
CA VAL A 30 -23.89 -0.53 -41.16
C VAL A 30 -22.94 0.52 -40.53
N THR A 31 -22.44 1.39 -41.40
CA THR A 31 -21.63 2.62 -41.28
C THR A 31 -22.40 3.74 -40.52
N SER A 32 -21.88 4.86 -39.99
CA SER A 32 -21.10 5.98 -40.56
C SER A 32 -21.12 7.09 -39.48
N SER A 33 -20.00 7.77 -39.19
CA SER A 33 -19.68 9.17 -39.55
C SER A 33 -20.08 10.30 -38.58
N THR A 34 -19.07 11.08 -38.15
CA THR A 34 -18.97 12.57 -38.06
C THR A 34 -20.01 13.34 -37.22
N SER A 35 -19.78 14.52 -36.61
CA SER A 35 -18.66 15.44 -36.31
C SER A 35 -19.30 16.72 -35.73
N GLY A 36 -18.55 17.58 -35.02
CA GLY A 36 -18.89 19.01 -34.81
C GLY A 36 -19.12 19.37 -33.34
N SER A 37 -18.19 20.04 -32.64
CA SER A 37 -17.73 21.45 -32.73
C SER A 37 -18.69 22.45 -32.08
N GLY A 38 -18.21 23.14 -31.04
CA GLY A 38 -18.92 24.27 -30.41
C GLY A 38 -18.11 24.89 -29.27
N HIS A 39 -17.17 25.77 -29.62
CA HIS A 39 -16.43 26.63 -28.69
C HIS A 39 -17.30 27.83 -28.32
N ALA A 40 -17.36 28.19 -27.03
CA ALA A 40 -17.73 29.53 -26.58
C ALA A 40 -16.89 29.91 -25.35
N SER A 41 -16.18 31.02 -25.50
CA SER A 41 -15.27 31.66 -24.56
C SER A 41 -15.99 32.83 -23.90
N LEU A 42 -15.90 32.95 -22.57
CA LEU A 42 -16.15 34.22 -21.88
C LEU A 42 -15.06 34.42 -20.82
N LYS A 43 -14.23 35.44 -21.06
CA LYS A 43 -13.31 36.05 -20.11
C LYS A 43 -14.10 36.90 -19.11
N GLY A 44 -13.76 36.81 -17.84
CA GLY A 44 -14.14 37.75 -16.80
C GLY A 44 -13.05 37.80 -15.74
N SER A 45 -12.34 38.92 -15.68
CA SER A 45 -11.32 39.25 -14.68
C SER A 45 -11.97 39.49 -13.31
N PHE A 46 -11.32 39.04 -12.22
CA PHE A 46 -11.30 39.83 -10.97
C PHE A 46 -10.17 39.39 -10.02
N ASP A 47 -9.65 40.40 -9.32
CA ASP A 47 -8.49 40.42 -8.45
C ASP A 47 -8.58 39.57 -7.17
N ARG A 48 -7.42 39.01 -6.81
CA ARG A 48 -6.75 39.02 -5.49
C ARG A 48 -7.60 38.71 -4.25
N LEU A 49 -7.31 37.60 -3.57
CA LEU A 49 -7.29 37.51 -2.09
C LEU A 49 -6.45 36.31 -1.63
N GLN A 50 -5.49 36.59 -0.74
CA GLN A 50 -4.73 35.61 0.02
C GLN A 50 -5.65 34.77 0.91
N GLY A 51 -5.33 33.49 1.09
CA GLY A 51 -6.00 32.66 2.09
C GLY A 51 -5.55 31.20 2.03
N ASN A 52 -4.80 30.78 3.04
CA ASN A 52 -4.57 29.37 3.39
C ASN A 52 -5.87 28.56 3.29
N ARG A 53 -5.93 27.62 2.34
CA ARG A 53 -6.88 26.50 2.37
C ARG A 53 -6.13 25.21 2.11
N LEU A 54 -5.75 24.56 3.21
CA LEU A 54 -5.51 23.12 3.21
C LEU A 54 -6.80 22.44 2.74
N LEU A 55 -6.71 21.74 1.61
CA LEU A 55 -7.82 20.99 1.03
C LEU A 55 -8.25 19.85 1.98
N PRO A 56 -9.55 19.72 2.29
CA PRO A 56 -10.09 18.54 2.93
C PRO A 56 -10.63 17.60 1.86
N GLN A 57 -10.00 16.43 1.67
CA GLN A 57 -10.61 15.17 1.21
C GLN A 57 -9.52 14.13 0.89
N ALA A 58 -9.00 13.47 1.92
CA ALA A 58 -8.56 12.09 1.77
C ALA A 58 -9.73 11.22 2.27
N LEU A 59 -10.31 10.44 1.36
CA LEU A 59 -11.35 9.47 1.65
C LEU A 59 -10.84 8.47 2.70
N THR A 60 -11.62 8.27 3.75
CA THR A 60 -11.44 7.18 4.71
C THR A 60 -11.39 5.84 3.98
N MET A 61 -10.67 4.88 4.57
CA MET A 61 -10.73 3.47 4.21
C MET A 61 -12.06 2.88 4.67
N PRO A 62 -12.83 2.21 3.78
CA PRO A 62 -13.65 1.10 4.23
C PRO A 62 -13.30 -0.16 3.43
N SER A 63 -12.95 -1.22 4.16
CA SER A 63 -12.82 -2.61 3.71
C SER A 63 -11.68 -2.94 2.74
N LEU A 64 -10.46 -3.15 3.27
CA LEU A 64 -9.44 -3.92 2.54
C LEU A 64 -9.46 -5.43 2.85
N PHE A 65 -10.23 -5.91 3.83
CA PHE A 65 -10.32 -7.35 4.12
C PHE A 65 -11.71 -7.76 4.61
N ARG A 66 -12.69 -7.86 3.69
CA ARG A 66 -13.95 -8.58 3.98
C ARG A 66 -14.04 -9.84 3.13
N ALA A 67 -13.48 -10.93 3.63
CA ALA A 67 -13.78 -12.26 3.14
C ALA A 67 -15.29 -12.51 3.30
N LYS A 68 -15.98 -12.77 2.19
CA LYS A 68 -17.41 -13.06 2.15
C LYS A 68 -17.64 -14.47 2.72
N ARG A 69 -17.73 -14.61 4.06
CA ARG A 69 -18.12 -15.88 4.70
C ARG A 69 -19.62 -16.13 4.45
N ASN A 70 -19.92 -17.05 3.53
CA ASN A 70 -21.22 -17.71 3.47
C ASN A 70 -21.24 -18.79 4.56
N GLY A 71 -21.90 -18.51 5.70
CA GLY A 71 -22.13 -19.48 6.76
C GLY A 71 -23.59 -19.46 7.21
N ARG A 72 -24.31 -20.53 6.89
CA ARG A 72 -25.65 -20.82 7.41
C ARG A 72 -25.59 -20.90 8.94
N ARG A 73 -26.42 -20.12 9.64
CA ARG A 73 -26.67 -20.27 11.08
C ARG A 73 -27.72 -21.34 11.32
N THR A 74 -27.46 -22.25 12.25
CA THR A 74 -28.46 -23.06 12.96
C THR A 74 -28.45 -22.65 14.44
N PRO A 75 -29.62 -22.52 15.10
CA PRO A 75 -29.69 -22.07 16.49
C PRO A 75 -29.82 -23.22 17.49
N GLY A 76 -29.32 -23.02 18.71
CA GLY A 76 -29.54 -23.86 19.89
C GLY A 76 -28.33 -23.75 20.83
N ASN A 77 -28.43 -23.64 22.15
CA ASN A 77 -29.53 -23.59 23.10
C ASN A 77 -29.03 -22.84 24.35
N ALA A 78 -29.94 -22.17 25.04
CA ALA A 78 -29.73 -21.63 26.37
C ALA A 78 -29.78 -22.75 27.42
N VAL A 79 -28.88 -22.74 28.41
CA VAL A 79 -29.06 -23.45 29.71
C VAL A 79 -28.41 -22.65 30.86
N THR A 80 -29.30 -22.00 31.61
CA THR A 80 -29.44 -21.82 33.07
C THR A 80 -28.25 -21.49 34.00
N ASN A 81 -28.55 -20.46 34.81
CA ASN A 81 -28.06 -20.12 36.15
C ASN A 81 -27.77 -21.30 37.10
N PHE A 82 -26.62 -21.23 37.76
CA PHE A 82 -26.30 -21.66 39.12
C PHE A 82 -25.18 -20.69 39.54
N GLY A 83 -25.17 -19.95 40.65
CA GLY A 83 -25.63 -20.19 42.01
C GLY A 83 -24.65 -19.35 42.85
N LYS A 84 -25.12 -18.24 43.43
CA LYS A 84 -24.34 -17.41 44.36
C LYS A 84 -24.37 -18.08 45.73
N SER A 85 -23.21 -18.42 46.28
CA SER A 85 -23.03 -18.51 47.73
C SER A 85 -21.57 -18.33 48.10
N GLU A 86 -21.36 -17.36 48.99
CA GLU A 86 -20.26 -17.26 49.96
C GLU A 86 -18.84 -17.10 49.43
N PHE A 87 -18.38 -15.85 49.33
CA PHE A 87 -17.03 -15.46 49.77
C PHE A 87 -17.04 -13.95 50.06
N HIS A 88 -17.45 -13.58 51.27
CA HIS A 88 -17.33 -12.21 51.80
C HIS A 88 -16.40 -12.23 53.02
N ARG A 89 -15.10 -12.12 52.78
CA ARG A 89 -14.12 -11.42 53.63
C ARG A 89 -12.76 -11.44 52.94
N GLU A 90 -12.02 -10.35 53.08
CA GLU A 90 -10.72 -10.05 52.44
C GLU A 90 -10.75 -9.52 50.99
N ILE A 91 -11.51 -8.45 50.74
CA ILE A 91 -11.19 -7.51 49.66
C ILE A 91 -11.19 -6.08 50.23
N SER A 92 -10.10 -5.70 50.89
CA SER A 92 -9.76 -4.28 51.04
C SER A 92 -8.25 -4.00 50.99
N GLY A 93 -7.40 -5.02 50.89
CA GLY A 93 -5.95 -4.88 50.69
C GLY A 93 -5.46 -5.21 49.27
N SER A 94 -6.24 -5.97 48.49
CA SER A 94 -5.80 -6.47 47.18
C SER A 94 -5.95 -5.43 46.07
N THR A 95 -7.04 -4.67 46.05
CA THR A 95 -7.33 -3.68 45.00
C THR A 95 -6.31 -2.55 44.95
N ARG A 96 -5.82 -2.09 46.11
CA ARG A 96 -4.84 -1.01 46.18
C ARG A 96 -3.47 -1.47 45.68
N ALA A 97 -3.09 -2.72 45.92
CA ALA A 97 -1.88 -3.32 45.40
C ALA A 97 -1.97 -3.58 43.88
N THR A 98 -3.12 -4.02 43.36
CA THR A 98 -3.29 -4.19 41.90
C THR A 98 -3.32 -2.86 41.17
N THR A 99 -3.94 -1.83 41.75
CA THR A 99 -3.95 -0.47 41.20
C THR A 99 -2.57 0.18 41.27
N GLN A 100 -1.85 0.04 42.38
CA GLN A 100 -0.48 0.57 42.51
C GLN A 100 0.53 -0.15 41.61
N VAL A 101 0.39 -1.46 41.40
CA VAL A 101 1.24 -2.21 40.46
C VAL A 101 0.89 -1.82 39.03
N ALA A 102 -0.38 -1.65 38.69
CA ALA A 102 -0.80 -1.15 37.37
C ALA A 102 -0.31 0.28 37.11
N GLU A 103 -0.43 1.19 38.09
CA GLU A 103 0.04 2.58 38.05
C GLU A 103 1.57 2.69 38.01
N ALA A 104 2.29 1.85 38.76
CA ALA A 104 3.76 1.79 38.71
C ALA A 104 4.27 1.18 37.41
N THR A 105 3.55 0.21 36.84
CA THR A 105 3.87 -0.35 35.51
C THR A 105 3.58 0.68 34.42
N THR A 106 2.46 1.40 34.49
CA THR A 106 2.19 2.49 33.54
C THR A 106 3.15 3.66 33.72
N ALA A 107 3.53 4.03 34.94
CA ALA A 107 4.52 5.08 35.19
C ALA A 107 5.93 4.69 34.71
N GLY A 108 6.39 3.46 34.97
CA GLY A 108 7.68 2.97 34.47
C GLY A 108 7.73 2.79 32.94
N LEU A 109 6.60 2.43 32.31
CA LEU A 109 6.46 2.50 30.84
C LEU A 109 6.46 3.95 30.32
N ARG A 110 5.80 4.87 31.04
CA ARG A 110 5.75 6.29 30.68
C ARG A 110 7.14 6.92 30.70
N GLU A 111 7.93 6.60 31.71
CA GLU A 111 9.31 7.09 31.89
C GLU A 111 10.26 6.53 30.81
N THR A 112 10.07 5.28 30.36
CA THR A 112 10.90 4.68 29.29
C THR A 112 10.54 5.11 27.87
N ILE A 113 9.31 5.61 27.65
CA ILE A 113 8.87 6.19 26.36
C ILE A 113 9.20 7.69 26.29
N GLU A 114 9.36 8.39 27.43
CA GLU A 114 9.71 9.82 27.51
C GLU A 114 11.14 10.14 27.05
N ASP A 115 12.06 9.18 27.14
CA ASP A 115 13.47 9.36 26.73
C ASP A 115 13.80 8.85 25.31
N ARG A 116 12.82 8.38 24.51
CA ARG A 116 13.09 8.00 23.11
C ARG A 116 13.40 9.26 22.30
N ALA A 117 14.69 9.48 22.10
CA ALA A 117 15.25 10.70 21.54
C ALA A 117 14.64 11.02 20.17
N ILE A 118 14.26 12.28 20.00
CA ILE A 118 14.09 12.85 18.66
C ILE A 118 15.49 12.96 18.07
N ILE A 119 15.79 12.12 17.09
CA ILE A 119 17.08 12.11 16.38
C ILE A 119 16.79 12.57 14.96
N ASP A 120 17.60 13.49 14.45
CA ASP A 120 17.46 14.07 13.10
C ASP A 120 16.07 14.65 12.80
N GLY A 121 15.34 15.10 13.84
CA GLY A 121 13.99 15.64 13.72
C GLY A 121 12.88 14.61 13.67
N HIS A 122 13.19 13.30 13.62
CA HIS A 122 12.23 12.20 13.64
C HIS A 122 12.04 11.63 15.06
N SER A 123 10.81 11.26 15.40
CA SER A 123 10.51 10.57 16.66
C SER A 123 10.70 9.08 16.47
N HIS A 124 11.72 8.51 17.12
CA HIS A 124 11.98 7.07 17.14
C HIS A 124 11.15 6.35 18.23
N SER A 125 10.00 6.92 18.59
CA SER A 125 9.14 6.43 19.68
C SER A 125 8.58 5.04 19.42
N PHE A 126 8.51 4.61 18.15
CA PHE A 126 8.06 3.28 17.76
C PHE A 126 9.17 2.21 17.80
N GLU A 127 10.44 2.58 17.97
CA GLU A 127 11.55 1.63 17.99
C GLU A 127 11.57 0.78 19.28
N GLY A 128 11.88 -0.51 19.14
CA GLY A 128 12.06 -1.40 20.30
C GLY A 128 10.78 -1.81 21.03
N ILE A 129 9.60 -1.44 20.53
CA ILE A 129 8.30 -1.88 21.09
C ILE A 129 8.18 -3.41 21.11
N GLN A 130 7.77 -3.96 22.25
CA GLN A 130 7.62 -5.42 22.44
C GLN A 130 6.17 -5.87 22.71
N SER A 131 5.22 -4.94 22.93
CA SER A 131 3.83 -5.27 23.24
C SER A 131 2.79 -4.46 22.45
N GLU A 132 1.55 -4.97 22.37
CA GLU A 132 0.42 -4.23 21.79
C GLU A 132 0.11 -2.97 22.62
N GLU A 133 0.18 -3.10 23.94
CA GLU A 133 -0.09 -2.03 24.89
C GLU A 133 0.88 -0.86 24.71
N GLU A 134 2.19 -1.13 24.60
CA GLU A 134 3.20 -0.12 24.28
C GLU A 134 2.89 0.57 22.95
N LEU A 135 2.53 -0.19 21.91
CA LEU A 135 2.22 0.36 20.60
C LEU A 135 1.05 1.34 20.64
N MET A 136 -0.03 0.99 21.36
CA MET A 136 -1.19 1.86 21.52
C MET A 136 -0.85 3.13 22.30
N GLN A 137 -0.06 3.01 23.37
CA GLN A 137 0.39 4.16 24.17
C GLN A 137 1.26 5.12 23.35
N VAL A 138 2.15 4.60 22.50
CA VAL A 138 2.98 5.43 21.63
C VAL A 138 2.12 6.18 20.60
N ILE A 139 1.13 5.53 19.97
CA ILE A 139 0.20 6.22 19.05
C ILE A 139 -0.52 7.37 19.78
N GLU A 140 -1.03 7.12 20.98
CA GLU A 140 -1.73 8.14 21.78
C GLU A 140 -0.80 9.32 22.10
N LYS A 141 0.42 9.03 22.55
CA LYS A 141 1.44 10.05 22.86
C LYS A 141 1.80 10.91 21.65
N GLU A 142 1.97 10.32 20.46
CA GLU A 142 2.26 11.10 19.25
C GLU A 142 1.09 11.95 18.76
N VAL A 143 -0.14 11.55 19.09
CA VAL A 143 -1.33 12.39 18.89
C VAL A 143 -1.37 13.54 19.89
N GLU A 144 -1.07 13.28 21.16
CA GLU A 144 -1.00 14.29 22.21
C GLU A 144 0.12 15.32 21.97
N SER A 145 1.27 14.88 21.44
CA SER A 145 2.40 15.74 21.07
C SER A 145 2.12 16.63 19.85
N GLY A 146 1.07 16.31 19.08
CA GLY A 146 0.70 17.02 17.85
C GLY A 146 1.53 16.63 16.63
N ARG A 147 2.49 15.70 16.74
CA ARG A 147 3.27 15.17 15.60
C ARG A 147 2.42 14.29 14.70
N LEU A 148 1.43 13.59 15.26
CA LEU A 148 0.48 12.77 14.52
C LEU A 148 -0.93 13.39 14.56
N PRO A 149 -1.56 13.68 13.41
CA PRO A 149 -2.94 14.16 13.40
C PRO A 149 -3.91 13.15 14.03
N LYS A 150 -4.88 13.60 14.83
CA LYS A 150 -5.88 12.72 15.51
C LYS A 150 -6.50 11.67 14.59
N ARG A 151 -6.87 12.07 13.37
CA ARG A 151 -7.45 11.17 12.37
C ARG A 151 -6.46 10.11 11.88
N ALA A 152 -5.18 10.48 11.75
CA ALA A 152 -4.11 9.54 11.40
C ALA A 152 -3.85 8.56 12.57
N GLY A 153 -3.87 9.03 13.82
CA GLY A 153 -3.80 8.15 15.00
C GLY A 153 -4.89 7.08 15.00
N ALA A 154 -6.15 7.46 14.76
CA ALA A 154 -7.24 6.50 14.61
C ALA A 154 -7.01 5.51 13.45
N GLY A 155 -6.47 5.99 12.32
CA GLY A 155 -6.11 5.15 11.18
C GLY A 155 -4.97 4.16 11.48
N MET A 156 -3.98 4.54 12.29
CA MET A 156 -2.89 3.65 12.72
C MET A 156 -3.44 2.51 13.60
N VAL A 157 -4.35 2.82 14.52
CA VAL A 157 -5.01 1.81 15.36
C VAL A 157 -5.85 0.85 14.51
N GLU A 158 -6.60 1.37 13.54
CA GLU A 158 -7.38 0.53 12.62
C GLU A 158 -6.48 -0.37 11.75
N LEU A 159 -5.41 0.20 11.18
CA LEU A 159 -4.43 -0.55 10.39
C LEU A 159 -3.82 -1.69 11.22
N TYR A 160 -3.38 -1.39 12.44
CA TYR A 160 -2.82 -2.38 13.35
C TYR A 160 -3.80 -3.53 13.60
N ARG A 161 -5.05 -3.22 14.00
CA ARG A 161 -6.04 -4.25 14.32
C ARG A 161 -6.35 -5.14 13.13
N ASN A 162 -6.52 -4.55 11.95
CA ASN A 162 -6.78 -5.31 10.72
C ASN A 162 -5.59 -6.22 10.36
N TYR A 163 -4.35 -5.72 10.48
CA TYR A 163 -3.15 -6.51 10.22
C TYR A 163 -3.00 -7.65 11.24
N ARG A 164 -3.13 -7.33 12.53
CA ARG A 164 -3.09 -8.31 13.63
C ARG A 164 -4.08 -9.43 13.39
N ASP A 165 -5.35 -9.09 13.16
CA ASP A 165 -6.40 -10.08 13.01
C ASP A 165 -6.15 -10.98 11.79
N ALA A 166 -5.61 -10.43 10.70
CA ALA A 166 -5.24 -11.20 9.50
C ALA A 166 -4.07 -12.17 9.76
N VAL A 167 -2.99 -11.72 10.40
CA VAL A 167 -1.80 -12.53 10.68
C VAL A 167 -2.08 -13.59 11.75
N VAL A 168 -2.82 -13.24 12.81
CA VAL A 168 -3.21 -14.22 13.84
C VAL A 168 -4.14 -15.28 13.23
N SER A 169 -5.07 -14.88 12.37
CA SER A 169 -5.98 -15.82 11.70
C SER A 169 -5.30 -16.71 10.65
N SER A 170 -4.09 -16.37 10.19
CA SER A 170 -3.36 -17.21 9.22
C SER A 170 -2.71 -18.44 9.87
N GLY A 171 -2.60 -18.46 11.20
CA GLY A 171 -2.03 -19.59 11.96
C GLY A 171 -0.51 -19.68 11.91
N VAL A 172 0.18 -18.61 11.51
CA VAL A 172 1.65 -18.53 11.58
C VAL A 172 2.12 -18.57 13.03
N GLU A 173 3.19 -19.34 13.30
CA GLU A 173 3.81 -19.40 14.62
C GLU A 173 4.34 -18.03 15.05
N ASN A 174 4.24 -17.70 16.34
CA ASN A 174 4.65 -16.40 16.88
C ASN A 174 3.95 -15.19 16.21
N ALA A 175 2.69 -15.37 15.75
CA ALA A 175 1.93 -14.34 15.04
C ALA A 175 1.92 -12.98 15.76
N MET A 176 1.74 -12.95 17.08
CA MET A 176 1.72 -11.68 17.83
C MET A 176 3.07 -10.97 17.82
N ASP A 177 4.17 -11.70 17.98
CA ASP A 177 5.53 -11.13 17.91
C ASP A 177 5.80 -10.55 16.52
N ILE A 178 5.37 -11.26 15.46
CA ILE A 178 5.46 -10.78 14.09
C ILE A 178 4.65 -9.49 13.93
N VAL A 179 3.40 -9.49 14.42
CA VAL A 179 2.52 -8.33 14.31
C VAL A 179 3.13 -7.12 15.00
N VAL A 180 3.59 -7.24 16.24
CA VAL A 180 4.15 -6.11 16.98
C VAL A 180 5.41 -5.58 16.30
N LYS A 181 6.35 -6.46 15.92
CA LYS A 181 7.61 -6.07 15.27
C LYS A 181 7.40 -5.45 13.89
N VAL A 182 6.51 -6.02 13.08
CA VAL A 182 6.19 -5.45 11.76
C VAL A 182 5.48 -4.13 11.93
N MET A 183 4.44 -4.08 12.77
CA MET A 183 3.63 -2.86 12.90
C MET A 183 4.38 -1.73 13.57
N SER A 184 5.30 -1.98 14.51
CA SER A 184 6.16 -0.92 15.05
C SER A 184 6.94 -0.23 13.94
N THR A 185 7.61 -0.99 13.06
CA THR A 185 8.33 -0.43 11.91
C THR A 185 7.41 0.27 10.90
N VAL A 186 6.20 -0.25 10.67
CA VAL A 186 5.23 0.37 9.74
C VAL A 186 4.74 1.71 10.28
N LEU A 187 4.32 1.76 11.54
CA LEU A 187 3.79 2.98 12.13
C LEU A 187 4.86 4.05 12.29
N ASP A 188 6.08 3.65 12.63
CA ASP A 188 7.27 4.50 12.63
C ASP A 188 7.50 5.19 11.28
N ARG A 189 7.54 4.40 10.19
CA ARG A 189 7.75 4.93 8.84
C ARG A 189 6.55 5.76 8.34
N ILE A 190 5.33 5.48 8.80
CA ILE A 190 4.16 6.32 8.51
C ILE A 190 4.23 7.65 9.27
N LEU A 191 4.64 7.65 10.54
CA LEU A 191 4.84 8.87 11.33
C LEU A 191 5.83 9.79 10.63
N LEU A 192 6.94 9.25 10.15
CA LEU A 192 7.91 10.02 9.37
C LEU A 192 7.27 10.71 8.15
N GLN A 193 6.23 10.15 7.53
CA GLN A 193 5.55 10.80 6.40
C GLN A 193 4.66 11.98 6.80
N PHE A 194 4.28 12.10 8.07
CA PHE A 194 3.60 13.29 8.60
C PHE A 194 4.60 14.38 9.00
N GLU A 195 5.79 13.98 9.47
CA GLU A 195 6.85 14.87 9.91
C GLU A 195 7.66 15.42 8.73
N GLU A 196 8.04 14.53 7.82
CA GLU A 196 8.82 14.82 6.62
C GLU A 196 8.23 14.08 5.40
N PRO A 197 7.20 14.64 4.74
CA PRO A 197 6.55 13.98 3.62
C PRO A 197 7.50 13.80 2.42
N PHE A 198 7.80 12.55 2.08
CA PHE A 198 8.53 12.24 0.84
C PHE A 198 7.78 12.72 -0.42
N THR A 199 8.48 13.29 -1.39
CA THR A 199 7.89 13.73 -2.66
C THR A 199 8.38 12.85 -3.81
N PHE A 200 7.45 12.14 -4.46
CA PHE A 200 7.79 11.28 -5.59
C PHE A 200 8.10 12.09 -6.86
N GLY A 201 9.21 11.77 -7.50
CA GLY A 201 9.52 12.24 -8.86
C GLY A 201 8.70 11.50 -9.92
N SER A 202 8.79 11.96 -11.17
CA SER A 202 8.15 11.29 -12.32
C SER A 202 8.60 9.84 -12.50
N HIS A 203 9.89 9.57 -12.23
CA HIS A 203 10.45 8.23 -12.15
C HIS A 203 11.15 8.11 -10.80
N HIS A 204 10.64 7.21 -9.97
CA HIS A 204 11.16 6.91 -8.65
C HIS A 204 11.92 5.58 -8.72
N LYS A 205 13.14 5.56 -8.19
CA LYS A 205 13.89 4.31 -7.99
C LYS A 205 13.66 3.87 -6.55
N ARG A 206 13.50 2.57 -6.34
CA ARG A 206 13.35 2.02 -4.99
C ARG A 206 14.47 2.51 -4.08
N MET A 207 14.13 2.79 -2.83
CA MET A 207 15.08 3.21 -1.81
C MET A 207 15.45 2.01 -0.95
N VAL A 208 16.74 1.64 -0.98
CA VAL A 208 17.32 0.58 -0.13
C VAL A 208 18.27 1.13 0.94
N GLU A 209 18.63 2.42 0.83
CA GLU A 209 19.53 3.14 1.73
C GLU A 209 18.97 4.56 1.99
N PRO A 210 19.18 5.15 3.19
CA PRO A 210 19.79 4.53 4.38
C PRO A 210 18.85 3.54 5.10
N TYR A 211 17.60 3.46 4.66
CA TYR A 211 16.61 2.52 5.15
C TYR A 211 16.07 1.69 3.99
N ASP A 212 16.01 0.37 4.17
CA ASP A 212 15.56 -0.54 3.13
C ASP A 212 14.02 -0.62 3.07
N TYR A 213 13.42 0.32 2.32
CA TYR A 213 11.98 0.35 2.10
C TYR A 213 11.48 -0.82 1.25
N TYR A 214 12.35 -1.47 0.45
CA TYR A 214 11.99 -2.66 -0.31
C TYR A 214 11.76 -3.82 0.65
N THR A 215 12.76 -4.16 1.46
CA THR A 215 12.68 -5.26 2.44
C THR A 215 11.60 -4.98 3.49
N PHE A 216 11.47 -3.74 3.95
CA PHE A 216 10.34 -3.29 4.78
C PHE A 216 8.99 -3.69 4.19
N GLY A 217 8.73 -3.36 2.93
CA GLY A 217 7.47 -3.69 2.27
C GLY A 217 7.28 -5.19 2.06
N GLN A 218 8.35 -5.93 1.74
CA GLN A 218 8.29 -7.40 1.63
C GLN A 218 7.94 -8.05 2.97
N ASN A 219 8.56 -7.61 4.06
CA ASN A 219 8.33 -8.14 5.41
C ASN A 219 6.92 -7.85 5.92
N TYR A 220 6.34 -6.71 5.57
CA TYR A 220 4.95 -6.41 5.88
C TYR A 220 3.97 -7.38 5.20
N VAL A 221 4.14 -7.65 3.90
CA VAL A 221 3.17 -8.44 3.13
C VAL A 221 3.37 -9.95 3.31
N ARG A 222 4.60 -10.41 3.58
CA ARG A 222 4.93 -11.84 3.67
C ARG A 222 4.02 -12.66 4.60
N PRO A 223 3.68 -12.23 5.83
CA PRO A 223 2.80 -12.98 6.72
C PRO A 223 1.34 -13.07 6.26
N LEU A 224 0.94 -12.21 5.30
CA LEU A 224 -0.41 -12.16 4.74
C LEU A 224 -0.58 -13.10 3.54
N LEU A 225 0.52 -13.63 2.99
CA LEU A 225 0.49 -14.54 1.85
C LEU A 225 0.51 -16.00 2.30
N ASP A 226 -0.50 -16.74 1.87
CA ASP A 226 -0.50 -18.20 1.96
C ASP A 226 0.28 -18.78 0.77
N PHE A 227 1.59 -18.89 0.92
CA PHE A 227 2.47 -19.44 -0.12
C PHE A 227 2.12 -20.88 -0.51
N ARG A 228 1.53 -21.67 0.40
CA ARG A 228 1.19 -23.08 0.11
C ARG A 228 0.02 -23.18 -0.88
N ASN A 229 -0.90 -22.22 -0.84
CA ASN A 229 -2.06 -22.15 -1.71
C ASN A 229 -1.94 -21.05 -2.79
N SER A 230 -0.75 -20.48 -2.97
CA SER A 230 -0.44 -19.50 -4.01
C SER A 230 0.30 -20.16 -5.18
N TYR A 231 0.07 -19.67 -6.39
CA TYR A 231 0.62 -20.27 -7.60
C TYR A 231 1.20 -19.22 -8.54
N LEU A 232 2.37 -19.51 -9.09
CA LEU A 232 2.94 -18.76 -10.20
C LEU A 232 2.81 -19.58 -11.49
N GLY A 233 1.90 -19.17 -12.36
CA GLY A 233 1.65 -19.84 -13.63
C GLY A 233 2.74 -19.54 -14.67
N ASN A 234 2.97 -20.48 -15.58
CA ASN A 234 3.82 -20.30 -16.76
C ASN A 234 5.26 -19.82 -16.47
N LEU A 235 5.93 -20.42 -15.49
CA LEU A 235 7.29 -20.06 -15.05
C LEU A 235 8.29 -19.84 -16.21
N LYS A 236 8.24 -20.69 -17.26
CA LYS A 236 9.13 -20.57 -18.44
C LYS A 236 9.01 -19.23 -19.19
N ILE A 237 7.88 -18.52 -19.05
CA ILE A 237 7.73 -17.19 -19.64
C ILE A 237 8.62 -16.18 -18.90
N PHE A 238 8.78 -16.31 -17.58
CA PHE A 238 9.65 -15.43 -16.80
C PHE A 238 11.13 -15.66 -17.15
N ASP A 239 11.55 -16.90 -17.43
CA ASP A 239 12.87 -17.20 -17.99
C ASP A 239 13.10 -16.45 -19.31
N GLN A 240 12.11 -16.53 -20.22
CA GLN A 240 12.19 -15.85 -21.51
C GLN A 240 12.18 -14.34 -21.37
N ILE A 241 11.44 -13.80 -20.40
CA ILE A 241 11.43 -12.38 -20.08
C ILE A 241 12.84 -11.95 -19.65
N GLU A 242 13.48 -12.63 -18.70
CA GLU A 242 14.85 -12.32 -18.30
C GLU A 242 15.85 -12.44 -19.45
N LYS A 243 15.67 -13.40 -20.35
CA LYS A 243 16.50 -13.52 -21.56
C LYS A 243 16.34 -12.31 -22.49
N ASN A 244 15.10 -11.96 -22.84
CA ASN A 244 14.81 -10.79 -23.68
C ASN A 244 15.39 -9.52 -23.07
N LEU A 245 15.28 -9.41 -21.76
CA LEU A 245 15.83 -8.33 -20.98
C LEU A 245 17.36 -8.28 -21.10
N LYS A 246 18.08 -9.39 -20.93
CA LYS A 246 19.54 -9.48 -21.13
C LYS A 246 19.98 -9.12 -22.56
N GLU A 247 19.14 -9.38 -23.56
CA GLU A 247 19.37 -9.01 -24.96
C GLU A 247 19.11 -7.51 -25.25
N GLY A 248 18.70 -6.74 -24.24
CA GLY A 248 18.46 -5.30 -24.36
C GLY A 248 17.04 -4.94 -24.82
N HIS A 249 16.12 -5.91 -24.88
CA HIS A 249 14.71 -5.62 -25.14
C HIS A 249 14.03 -5.00 -23.92
N ASN A 250 12.94 -4.28 -24.18
CA ASN A 250 11.99 -3.84 -23.16
C ASN A 250 10.85 -4.85 -23.05
N VAL A 251 10.35 -5.08 -21.85
CA VAL A 251 9.20 -5.94 -21.59
C VAL A 251 8.13 -5.15 -20.84
N ILE A 252 6.88 -5.24 -21.31
CA ILE A 252 5.74 -4.58 -20.67
C ILE A 252 4.72 -5.64 -20.25
N PHE A 253 4.39 -5.64 -18.97
CA PHE A 253 3.34 -6.44 -18.35
C PHE A 253 2.03 -5.65 -18.44
N LEU A 254 1.12 -6.15 -19.28
CA LEU A 254 -0.27 -5.70 -19.32
C LEU A 254 -1.08 -6.57 -18.36
N SER A 255 -1.25 -6.07 -17.14
CA SER A 255 -1.88 -6.81 -16.05
C SER A 255 -3.20 -6.18 -15.64
N ASN A 256 -3.97 -6.93 -14.88
CA ASN A 256 -4.97 -6.36 -13.98
C ASN A 256 -4.30 -5.79 -12.71
N HIS A 257 -5.09 -5.02 -11.96
CA HIS A 257 -4.79 -4.56 -10.61
C HIS A 257 -5.90 -4.98 -9.67
N GLN A 258 -5.55 -5.46 -8.48
CA GLN A 258 -6.49 -5.86 -7.44
C GLN A 258 -6.28 -5.06 -6.15
N THR A 259 -5.02 -4.88 -5.75
CA THR A 259 -4.67 -4.26 -4.47
C THR A 259 -3.43 -3.38 -4.58
N GLU A 260 -3.32 -2.41 -3.69
CA GLU A 260 -2.15 -1.54 -3.53
C GLU A 260 -0.87 -2.34 -3.17
N ALA A 261 -1.03 -3.58 -2.66
CA ALA A 261 0.06 -4.50 -2.33
C ALA A 261 0.50 -5.39 -3.50
N ASP A 262 -0.13 -5.29 -4.68
CA ASP A 262 0.21 -6.09 -5.88
C ASP A 262 1.74 -6.11 -6.18
N PRO A 263 2.49 -4.98 -6.06
CA PRO A 263 3.94 -4.98 -6.23
C PRO A 263 4.70 -5.90 -5.26
N ALA A 264 4.27 -5.93 -3.99
CA ALA A 264 4.90 -6.77 -2.98
C ALA A 264 4.55 -8.24 -3.20
N VAL A 265 3.28 -8.54 -3.51
CA VAL A 265 2.83 -9.91 -3.79
C VAL A 265 3.61 -10.50 -4.97
N MET A 266 3.72 -9.76 -6.08
CA MET A 266 4.47 -10.23 -7.24
C MET A 266 5.96 -10.44 -6.93
N ALA A 267 6.57 -9.50 -6.20
CA ALA A 267 7.96 -9.65 -5.79
C ALA A 267 8.17 -10.89 -4.91
N LEU A 268 7.29 -11.12 -3.92
CA LEU A 268 7.35 -12.29 -3.04
C LEU A 268 7.15 -13.61 -3.80
N LEU A 269 6.29 -13.66 -4.80
CA LEU A 269 6.09 -14.87 -5.62
C LEU A 269 7.28 -15.16 -6.56
N LEU A 270 8.05 -14.13 -6.92
CA LEU A 270 9.20 -14.25 -7.82
C LEU A 270 10.55 -14.35 -7.09
N GLU A 271 10.65 -13.99 -5.81
CA GLU A 271 11.93 -13.75 -5.12
C GLU A 271 12.93 -14.91 -5.17
N HIS A 272 12.44 -16.15 -5.18
CA HIS A 272 13.32 -17.33 -5.24
C HIS A 272 13.65 -17.77 -6.66
N SER A 273 12.74 -17.56 -7.62
CA SER A 273 12.90 -18.07 -8.98
C SER A 273 13.48 -17.03 -9.94
N HIS A 274 13.08 -15.77 -9.77
CA HIS A 274 13.43 -14.64 -10.64
C HIS A 274 13.70 -13.38 -9.79
N PRO A 275 14.73 -13.39 -8.93
CA PRO A 275 15.02 -12.28 -8.03
C PRO A 275 15.26 -10.96 -8.78
N TYR A 276 15.87 -11.02 -9.96
CA TYR A 276 16.06 -9.83 -10.80
C TYR A 276 14.71 -9.15 -11.12
N LEU A 277 13.69 -9.93 -11.48
CA LEU A 277 12.34 -9.40 -11.72
C LEU A 277 11.70 -8.89 -10.43
N ALA A 278 11.77 -9.66 -9.34
CA ALA A 278 11.20 -9.27 -8.04
C ALA A 278 11.69 -7.88 -7.55
N GLU A 279 12.88 -7.50 -7.99
CA GLU A 279 13.59 -6.30 -7.57
C GLU A 279 13.54 -5.13 -8.57
N ASN A 280 13.48 -5.41 -9.87
CA ASN A 280 13.69 -4.41 -10.93
C ASN A 280 12.43 -4.09 -11.75
N LEU A 281 11.27 -4.70 -11.44
CA LEU A 281 9.98 -4.27 -11.99
C LEU A 281 9.73 -2.79 -11.70
N THR A 282 9.35 -2.03 -12.74
CA THR A 282 8.91 -0.63 -12.62
C THR A 282 7.40 -0.56 -12.79
N TYR A 283 6.72 0.02 -11.81
CA TYR A 283 5.27 0.03 -11.73
C TYR A 283 4.71 1.39 -12.14
N VAL A 284 3.68 1.40 -12.98
CA VAL A 284 2.92 2.64 -13.24
C VAL A 284 1.96 2.84 -12.06
N ALA A 285 2.25 3.82 -11.22
CA ALA A 285 1.54 4.02 -9.95
C ALA A 285 0.70 5.30 -9.95
N GLY A 286 -0.50 5.18 -9.38
CA GLY A 286 -1.49 6.26 -9.25
C GLY A 286 -1.33 7.11 -7.98
N ASP A 287 -2.12 8.18 -7.92
CA ASP A 287 -2.08 9.21 -6.87
C ASP A 287 -2.16 8.68 -5.45
N ARG A 288 -3.04 7.71 -5.20
CA ARG A 288 -3.31 7.21 -3.85
C ARG A 288 -2.03 6.72 -3.18
N VAL A 289 -1.27 5.86 -3.85
CA VAL A 289 -0.10 5.21 -3.25
C VAL A 289 1.11 6.13 -3.14
N VAL A 290 1.11 7.27 -3.85
CA VAL A 290 2.20 8.27 -3.81
C VAL A 290 1.87 9.49 -2.93
N LEU A 291 0.59 9.72 -2.60
CA LEU A 291 0.15 10.85 -1.77
C LEU A 291 -0.28 10.44 -0.36
N ASP A 292 -0.86 9.26 -0.16
CA ASP A 292 -1.36 8.82 1.14
C ASP A 292 -0.20 8.44 2.09
N PRO A 293 -0.01 9.14 3.24
CA PRO A 293 1.05 8.83 4.20
C PRO A 293 1.09 7.36 4.65
N PHE A 294 -0.04 6.65 4.64
CA PHE A 294 -0.11 5.23 5.00
C PHE A 294 0.47 4.31 3.92
N CYS A 295 0.44 4.74 2.66
CA CYS A 295 0.92 3.96 1.52
C CYS A 295 2.34 4.35 1.10
N LYS A 296 2.74 5.60 1.33
CA LYS A 296 4.02 6.14 0.86
C LYS A 296 5.24 5.32 1.27
N PRO A 297 5.40 4.82 2.51
CA PRO A 297 6.55 3.98 2.88
C PRO A 297 6.69 2.74 1.99
N PHE A 298 5.58 2.09 1.66
CA PHE A 298 5.58 0.92 0.76
C PHE A 298 5.94 1.30 -0.67
N SER A 299 5.45 2.44 -1.15
CA SER A 299 5.77 2.97 -2.48
C SER A 299 7.24 3.40 -2.61
N MET A 300 7.84 3.93 -1.54
CA MET A 300 9.26 4.30 -1.50
C MET A 300 10.17 3.10 -1.79
N GLY A 301 9.74 1.89 -1.43
CA GLY A 301 10.44 0.63 -1.69
C GLY A 301 10.30 0.06 -3.10
N ARG A 302 9.64 0.75 -4.04
CA ARG A 302 9.38 0.25 -5.40
C ARG A 302 9.96 1.17 -6.47
N ASN A 303 10.23 0.62 -7.66
CA ASN A 303 10.52 1.47 -8.83
C ASN A 303 9.19 1.92 -9.42
N LEU A 304 8.94 3.23 -9.55
CA LEU A 304 7.64 3.74 -9.97
C LEU A 304 7.76 4.72 -11.14
N LEU A 305 6.78 4.69 -12.03
CA LEU A 305 6.40 5.82 -12.88
C LEU A 305 5.12 6.42 -12.31
N CYS A 306 5.23 7.61 -11.74
CA CYS A 306 4.15 8.26 -11.02
C CYS A 306 3.25 9.01 -11.99
N VAL A 307 1.97 8.60 -12.07
CA VAL A 307 0.98 9.19 -12.97
C VAL A 307 -0.33 9.48 -12.23
N TYR A 308 -0.92 10.62 -12.54
CA TYR A 308 -2.28 10.95 -12.17
C TYR A 308 -3.27 10.14 -12.99
N SER A 309 -4.21 9.48 -12.30
CA SER A 309 -5.23 8.69 -12.98
C SER A 309 -6.14 9.61 -13.80
N LYS A 310 -6.42 9.23 -15.05
CA LYS A 310 -7.41 9.93 -15.88
C LYS A 310 -8.78 10.03 -15.19
N LYS A 311 -9.13 9.03 -14.37
CA LYS A 311 -10.39 8.99 -13.63
C LYS A 311 -10.51 10.14 -12.61
N HIS A 312 -9.38 10.57 -12.04
CA HIS A 312 -9.32 11.50 -10.90
C HIS A 312 -8.63 12.83 -11.23
N ILE A 313 -8.34 13.05 -12.52
CA ILE A 313 -7.59 14.23 -12.96
C ILE A 313 -8.40 15.52 -12.83
N HIS A 314 -9.73 15.40 -12.89
CA HIS A 314 -10.67 16.53 -12.83
C HIS A 314 -11.44 16.62 -11.50
N ASP A 315 -11.15 15.75 -10.52
CA ASP A 315 -11.83 15.76 -9.20
C ASP A 315 -11.66 17.11 -8.49
N VAL A 316 -10.50 17.73 -8.67
CA VAL A 316 -10.22 19.12 -8.25
C VAL A 316 -9.79 19.88 -9.51
N PRO A 317 -10.69 20.66 -10.14
CA PRO A 317 -10.44 21.32 -11.42
C PRO A 317 -9.16 22.18 -11.42
N ASP A 318 -8.90 22.89 -10.33
CA ASP A 318 -7.73 23.78 -10.18
C ASP A 318 -6.39 23.03 -10.23
N LEU A 319 -6.40 21.72 -9.92
CA LEU A 319 -5.20 20.87 -9.98
C LEU A 319 -5.05 20.16 -11.33
N ALA A 320 -6.07 20.16 -12.19
CA ALA A 320 -6.09 19.35 -13.41
C ALA A 320 -4.93 19.69 -14.36
N GLU A 321 -4.63 20.98 -14.57
CA GLU A 321 -3.54 21.39 -15.45
C GLU A 321 -2.18 20.92 -14.92
N MET A 322 -1.96 21.05 -13.61
CA MET A 322 -0.74 20.55 -12.95
C MET A 322 -0.60 19.04 -13.12
N LYS A 323 -1.68 18.28 -12.88
CA LYS A 323 -1.71 16.82 -13.04
C LYS A 323 -1.43 16.38 -14.48
N ILE A 324 -1.99 17.07 -15.48
CA ILE A 324 -1.74 16.79 -16.90
C ILE A 324 -0.27 17.05 -17.25
N LYS A 325 0.30 18.17 -16.78
CA LYS A 325 1.72 18.50 -16.98
C LYS A 325 2.64 17.47 -16.33
N ALA A 326 2.32 17.02 -15.11
CA ALA A 326 3.05 15.97 -14.43
C ALA A 326 3.02 14.64 -15.21
N ASN A 327 1.86 14.24 -15.72
CA ASN A 327 1.74 13.04 -16.57
C ASN A 327 2.55 13.16 -17.86
N ALA A 328 2.52 14.32 -18.52
CA ALA A 328 3.33 14.56 -19.71
C ALA A 328 4.83 14.43 -19.41
N LYS A 329 5.28 14.93 -18.25
CA LYS A 329 6.67 14.75 -17.78
C LYS A 329 7.01 13.27 -17.53
N THR A 330 6.12 12.53 -16.88
CA THR A 330 6.30 11.08 -16.63
C THR A 330 6.36 10.27 -17.93
N LEU A 331 5.49 10.55 -18.90
CA LEU A 331 5.51 9.89 -20.21
C LEU A 331 6.78 10.19 -21.01
N ARG A 332 7.31 11.43 -20.92
CA ARG A 332 8.62 11.75 -21.49
C ARG A 332 9.73 10.95 -20.84
N GLN A 333 9.74 10.84 -19.51
CA GLN A 333 10.70 10.01 -18.78
C GLN A 333 10.60 8.54 -19.16
N MET A 334 9.39 7.98 -19.26
CA MET A 334 9.16 6.62 -19.75
C MET A 334 9.75 6.42 -21.15
N THR A 335 9.54 7.38 -22.05
CA THR A 335 10.09 7.32 -23.42
C THR A 335 11.62 7.30 -23.41
N ILE A 336 12.25 8.12 -22.56
CA ILE A 336 13.71 8.12 -22.38
C ILE A 336 14.17 6.75 -21.86
N LEU A 337 13.51 6.23 -20.83
CA LEU A 337 13.85 4.94 -20.21
C LEU A 337 13.75 3.77 -21.20
N LEU A 338 12.73 3.77 -22.06
CA LEU A 338 12.55 2.74 -23.10
C LEU A 338 13.54 2.86 -24.26
N ARG A 339 14.11 4.05 -24.49
CA ARG A 339 15.10 4.29 -25.56
C ARG A 339 16.52 3.94 -25.16
N HIS A 340 16.88 4.14 -23.90
CA HIS A 340 18.17 3.67 -23.40
C HIS A 340 18.14 2.13 -23.36
N ILE A 341 19.21 1.48 -23.84
CA ILE A 341 19.42 0.02 -23.85
C ILE A 341 19.67 -0.49 -22.41
N LEU A 342 18.85 -0.03 -21.48
CA LEU A 342 18.70 -0.58 -20.15
C LEU A 342 17.33 -1.20 -20.17
N THR A 343 17.25 -2.42 -20.67
CA THR A 343 16.37 -3.48 -20.18
C THR A 343 15.34 -3.00 -19.13
N ARG A 344 14.15 -2.56 -19.57
CA ARG A 344 13.09 -2.12 -18.65
C ARG A 344 11.93 -3.08 -18.61
N LEU A 345 11.42 -3.23 -17.39
CA LEU A 345 10.16 -3.88 -17.10
C LEU A 345 9.14 -2.84 -16.66
N LEU A 346 8.03 -2.74 -17.39
CA LEU A 346 6.92 -1.91 -16.99
C LEU A 346 5.71 -2.78 -16.61
N TRP A 347 5.16 -2.60 -15.41
CA TRP A 347 3.88 -3.18 -15.04
C TRP A 347 2.83 -2.08 -14.97
N ARG A 348 1.82 -2.18 -15.85
CA ARG A 348 0.61 -1.36 -15.77
C ARG A 348 -0.37 -1.97 -14.77
N ILE A 349 -0.64 -1.18 -13.75
CA ILE A 349 -1.66 -1.38 -12.72
C ILE A 349 -2.95 -0.71 -13.17
#